data_AF-A0ABC9NWV3-F1
#
_entry.id   AF-A0ABC9NWV3-F1
#
_cell.length_a   1.000
_cell.length_b   1.000
_cell.length_c   1.000
_cell.angle_alpha   90.00
_cell.angle_beta   90.00
_cell.angle_gamma   90.00
#
_symmetry.space_group_name_H-M   'P 1'
#
loop_
_entity.id
_entity.type
_entity.pdbx_description
1 polymer ?
#
loop_
_entity_poly.entity_id
_entity_poly.type
_entity_poly.pdbx_seq_one_letter_code
_entity_poly.pdbx_strand_id
1 'polypeptide(L)'
;MELKIKIFLLATFVCAFIGLYNIVSAEAPANKGESMPMIGGISVEAAEPNVIMPSPVHVFTTVQQAAEYMNITPQMPKLLPVGFNIQSVITLEKDILQVVYVYGPGAEPYYNKASGALIIYRSSKLAGDISGDHKIHKVIETERVDGTKVTFKGSKKKVYLASWMKDGQNHSLEFQHPVTRDMAKAIIRNIVEEKSHTK
;
A
#
# COMPACT_ATOMS: atom_id res chain seq x y z
N MET A 1 17.30 -14.18 -48.31
CA MET A 1 16.10 -13.71 -49.00
C MET A 1 15.21 -12.98 -47.99
N GLU A 2 15.36 -11.66 -47.97
CA GLU A 2 14.34 -10.62 -47.68
C GLU A 2 13.44 -10.75 -46.44
N LEU A 3 13.73 -9.91 -45.45
CA LEU A 3 12.92 -9.52 -44.30
C LEU A 3 11.70 -8.69 -44.76
N LYS A 4 10.47 -9.00 -44.32
CA LYS A 4 9.32 -8.09 -44.46
C LYS A 4 8.58 -7.88 -43.15
N ILE A 5 9.05 -6.86 -42.42
CA ILE A 5 8.31 -6.16 -41.37
C ILE A 5 7.25 -5.29 -42.06
N LYS A 6 5.97 -5.47 -41.74
CA LYS A 6 4.89 -4.56 -42.16
C LYS A 6 4.41 -3.75 -40.95
N ILE A 7 4.97 -2.55 -40.82
CA ILE A 7 4.45 -1.47 -39.98
C ILE A 7 3.32 -0.81 -40.77
N PHE A 8 2.10 -0.84 -40.24
CA PHE A 8 1.01 0.02 -40.72
C PHE A 8 0.88 1.20 -39.76
N LEU A 9 1.44 2.33 -40.18
CA LEU A 9 1.08 3.66 -39.68
C LEU A 9 -0.16 4.12 -40.44
N LEU A 10 -1.22 4.49 -39.72
CA LEU A 10 -2.22 5.40 -40.25
C LEU A 10 -2.58 6.42 -39.17
N ALA A 11 -2.18 7.65 -39.42
CA ALA A 11 -2.48 8.83 -38.63
C ALA A 11 -3.81 9.43 -39.10
N THR A 12 -4.62 9.92 -38.16
CA THR A 12 -5.49 11.08 -38.40
C THR A 12 -5.49 11.98 -37.17
N PHE A 13 -4.75 13.07 -37.33
CA PHE A 13 -4.79 14.31 -36.57
C PHE A 13 -6.19 14.93 -36.66
N VAL A 14 -6.77 15.40 -35.56
CA VAL A 14 -7.45 16.71 -35.38
C VAL A 14 -7.98 16.75 -33.94
N CYS A 15 -7.41 17.60 -33.09
CA CYS A 15 -8.20 18.29 -32.07
C CYS A 15 -7.55 19.64 -31.80
N ALA A 16 -8.27 20.69 -32.17
CA ALA A 16 -7.85 22.07 -32.04
C ALA A 16 -7.65 22.43 -30.55
N PHE A 17 -6.48 22.97 -30.23
CA PHE A 17 -6.31 23.84 -29.07
C PHE A 17 -6.70 25.25 -29.50
N ILE A 18 -7.56 25.91 -28.71
CA ILE A 18 -7.36 27.23 -28.11
C ILE A 18 -8.56 27.45 -27.19
N GLY A 19 -8.29 27.56 -25.89
CA GLY A 19 -9.26 27.94 -24.87
C GLY A 19 -8.50 28.62 -23.74
N LEU A 20 -8.15 29.89 -23.97
CA LEU A 20 -7.58 30.80 -22.98
C LEU A 20 -8.67 31.10 -21.95
N TYR A 21 -8.54 30.62 -20.71
CA TYR A 21 -9.36 31.12 -19.62
C TYR A 21 -8.67 32.32 -19.00
N ASN A 22 -9.17 33.51 -19.33
CA ASN A 22 -8.91 34.73 -18.58
C ASN A 22 -9.61 34.63 -17.22
N ILE A 23 -8.88 34.90 -16.14
CA ILE A 23 -9.44 35.15 -14.81
C ILE A 23 -10.11 36.52 -14.89
N VAL A 24 -11.43 36.55 -14.74
CA VAL A 24 -12.16 37.80 -14.53
C VAL A 24 -12.11 38.11 -13.03
N SER A 25 -11.46 39.21 -12.66
CA SER A 25 -11.68 39.85 -11.36
C SER A 25 -13.09 40.43 -11.38
N ALA A 26 -13.97 39.88 -10.54
CA ALA A 26 -15.21 40.55 -10.20
C ALA A 26 -14.92 41.57 -9.09
N GLU A 27 -14.59 42.80 -9.48
CA GLU A 27 -14.68 43.96 -8.63
C GLU A 27 -16.03 44.61 -8.90
N ALA A 28 -16.94 44.54 -7.93
CA ALA A 28 -18.21 45.26 -7.96
C ALA A 28 -18.12 46.46 -7.02
N PRO A 29 -18.48 47.69 -7.47
CA PRO A 29 -18.37 48.88 -6.66
C PRO A 29 -19.63 49.04 -5.79
N ALA A 30 -19.45 49.42 -4.54
CA ALA A 30 -20.53 49.95 -3.71
C ALA A 30 -20.08 51.27 -3.10
N ASN A 31 -20.57 52.38 -3.64
CA ASN A 31 -20.52 53.69 -3.02
C ASN A 31 -21.90 54.01 -2.44
N LYS A 32 -22.00 54.12 -1.10
CA LYS A 32 -22.71 55.22 -0.42
C LYS A 32 -22.41 55.17 1.08
N GLY A 33 -22.19 56.35 1.66
CA GLY A 33 -21.48 56.56 2.91
C GLY A 33 -22.32 56.63 4.20
N GLU A 34 -21.67 57.26 5.19
CA GLU A 34 -22.11 57.71 6.52
C GLU A 34 -21.64 56.90 7.76
N SER A 35 -20.46 57.32 8.25
CA SER A 35 -20.06 57.66 9.63
C SER A 35 -20.52 56.87 10.88
N MET A 36 -19.54 56.17 11.48
CA MET A 36 -19.08 56.12 12.91
C MET A 36 -20.06 55.78 14.06
N PRO A 37 -19.59 55.30 15.25
CA PRO A 37 -18.28 54.74 15.64
C PRO A 37 -18.39 53.32 16.26
N MET A 38 -17.29 52.54 16.28
CA MET A 38 -17.23 51.29 17.07
C MET A 38 -16.17 51.43 18.16
N ILE A 39 -16.62 51.55 19.41
CA ILE A 39 -15.85 51.19 20.60
C ILE A 39 -16.35 49.81 21.03
N GLY A 40 -15.47 48.82 21.13
CA GLY A 40 -15.82 47.58 21.83
C GLY A 40 -14.96 46.37 21.47
N GLY A 41 -13.98 46.07 22.32
CA GLY A 41 -13.49 44.71 22.56
C GLY A 41 -12.46 44.19 21.58
N ILE A 42 -11.21 44.12 22.02
CA ILE A 42 -10.23 43.18 21.45
C ILE A 42 -10.75 41.78 21.82
N SER A 43 -11.48 41.15 20.93
CA SER A 43 -11.83 39.73 21.08
C SER A 43 -10.55 38.94 20.83
N VAL A 44 -9.90 38.52 21.93
CA VAL A 44 -8.78 37.60 21.85
C VAL A 44 -9.40 36.25 21.50
N GLU A 45 -9.31 35.88 20.24
CA GLU A 45 -9.63 34.54 19.78
C GLU A 45 -8.75 33.55 20.56
N ALA A 46 -9.39 32.65 21.31
CA ALA A 46 -8.68 31.63 22.06
C ALA A 46 -7.95 30.75 21.05
N ALA A 47 -6.62 30.79 21.05
CA ALA A 47 -5.81 29.91 20.22
C ALA A 47 -6.17 28.46 20.58
N GLU A 48 -6.80 27.75 19.63
CA GLU A 48 -7.07 26.33 19.80
C GLU A 48 -5.76 25.60 20.10
N PRO A 49 -5.73 24.67 21.07
CA PRO A 49 -4.54 23.89 21.35
C PRO A 49 -4.12 23.19 20.06
N ASN A 50 -2.86 23.30 19.69
CA ASN A 50 -2.32 22.68 18.49
C ASN A 50 -2.40 21.14 18.65
N VAL A 51 -3.49 20.53 18.19
CA VAL A 51 -3.72 19.09 18.27
C VAL A 51 -2.78 18.41 17.27
N ILE A 52 -1.64 17.93 17.76
CA ILE A 52 -0.76 17.06 16.97
C ILE A 52 -1.45 15.70 16.87
N MET A 53 -2.17 15.46 15.77
CA MET A 53 -2.71 14.13 15.50
C MET A 53 -1.53 13.14 15.33
N PRO A 54 -1.53 11.99 16.03
CA PRO A 54 -0.48 11.01 15.89
C PRO A 54 -0.46 10.45 14.46
N SER A 55 0.74 10.18 13.92
CA SER A 55 0.89 9.58 12.59
C SER A 55 0.21 8.21 12.54
N PRO A 56 -0.59 7.90 11.50
CA PRO A 56 -1.16 6.57 11.33
C PRO A 56 -0.07 5.52 11.06
N VAL A 57 1.11 5.91 10.57
CA VAL A 57 2.22 5.01 10.27
C VAL A 57 3.29 5.09 11.35
N HIS A 58 3.68 3.93 11.88
CA HIS A 58 4.81 3.79 12.81
C HIS A 58 5.85 2.84 12.24
N VAL A 59 7.13 3.19 12.30
CA VAL A 59 8.24 2.40 11.73
C VAL A 59 9.00 1.69 12.85
N PHE A 60 9.39 0.44 12.62
CA PHE A 60 10.10 -0.40 13.57
C PHE A 60 11.37 -0.98 12.95
N THR A 61 12.35 -1.28 13.80
CA THR A 61 13.58 -1.96 13.37
C THR A 61 13.33 -3.45 13.15
N THR A 62 12.41 -4.05 13.91
CA THR A 62 12.13 -5.49 13.87
C THR A 62 10.64 -5.79 13.87
N VAL A 63 10.29 -6.95 13.31
CA VAL A 63 8.92 -7.50 13.35
C VAL A 63 8.44 -7.69 14.78
N GLN A 64 9.33 -8.13 15.68
CA GLN A 64 8.97 -8.39 17.07
C GLN A 64 8.54 -7.10 17.78
N GLN A 65 9.28 -6.01 17.64
CA GLN A 65 8.91 -4.71 18.23
C GLN A 65 7.56 -4.21 17.69
N ALA A 66 7.31 -4.36 16.38
CA ALA A 66 6.03 -4.00 15.79
C ALA A 66 4.88 -4.86 16.33
N ALA A 67 5.12 -6.17 16.49
CA ALA A 67 4.12 -7.10 17.00
C ALA A 67 3.80 -6.88 18.48
N GLU A 68 4.81 -6.57 19.29
CA GLU A 68 4.64 -6.15 20.69
C GLU A 68 3.81 -4.87 20.79
N TYR A 69 4.08 -3.87 19.93
CA TYR A 69 3.29 -2.65 19.86
C TYR A 69 1.81 -2.91 19.52
N MET A 70 1.55 -3.89 18.64
CA MET A 70 0.21 -4.31 18.25
C MET A 70 -0.44 -5.35 19.18
N ASN A 71 0.31 -5.90 20.14
CA ASN A 71 -0.11 -7.03 20.96
C ASN A 71 -0.58 -8.24 20.13
N ILE A 72 0.20 -8.66 19.13
CA ILE A 72 -0.05 -9.86 18.30
C ILE A 72 1.11 -10.86 18.36
N THR A 73 0.84 -12.12 18.06
CA THR A 73 1.88 -13.13 17.80
C THR A 73 2.20 -13.12 16.30
N PRO A 74 3.34 -12.55 15.88
CA PRO A 74 3.64 -12.40 14.47
C PRO A 74 3.91 -13.76 13.81
N GLN A 75 3.27 -13.99 12.67
CA GLN A 75 3.55 -15.12 11.79
C GLN A 75 4.28 -14.59 10.55
N MET A 76 5.41 -15.16 10.18
CA MET A 76 6.29 -14.62 9.13
C MET A 76 6.66 -15.68 8.10
N PRO A 77 6.73 -15.33 6.79
CA PRO A 77 7.19 -16.25 5.77
C PRO A 77 8.69 -16.54 5.96
N LYS A 78 9.02 -17.79 6.28
CA LYS A 78 10.42 -18.28 6.36
C LYS A 78 10.97 -18.73 5.00
N LEU A 79 10.09 -18.86 4.01
CA LEU A 79 10.44 -19.15 2.63
C LEU A 79 9.96 -18.00 1.73
N LEU A 80 10.90 -17.41 0.99
CA LEU A 80 10.65 -16.44 -0.06
C LEU A 80 11.51 -16.79 -1.28
N PRO A 81 11.19 -16.27 -2.48
CA PRO A 81 12.11 -16.37 -3.62
C PRO A 81 13.49 -15.82 -3.23
N VAL A 82 14.55 -16.47 -3.71
CA VAL A 82 15.93 -16.09 -3.42
C VAL A 82 16.16 -14.62 -3.77
N GLY A 83 16.91 -13.90 -2.93
CA GLY A 83 17.27 -12.49 -3.15
C GLY A 83 16.34 -11.47 -2.49
N PHE A 84 15.18 -11.90 -1.96
CA PHE A 84 14.31 -11.03 -1.17
C PHE A 84 14.80 -10.84 0.26
N ASN A 85 14.85 -9.59 0.71
CA ASN A 85 15.21 -9.18 2.07
C ASN A 85 14.17 -8.20 2.62
N ILE A 86 14.03 -8.15 3.95
CA ILE A 86 13.17 -7.15 4.61
C ILE A 86 13.75 -5.76 4.35
N GLN A 87 12.93 -4.86 3.82
CA GLN A 87 13.25 -3.45 3.63
C GLN A 87 12.69 -2.59 4.76
N SER A 88 11.46 -2.87 5.18
CA SER A 88 10.79 -2.09 6.21
C SER A 88 9.76 -2.92 6.97
N VAL A 89 9.60 -2.56 8.24
CA VAL A 89 8.57 -3.06 9.15
C VAL A 89 7.83 -1.86 9.69
N ILE A 90 6.53 -1.78 9.43
CA ILE A 90 5.69 -0.68 9.90
C ILE A 90 4.38 -1.21 10.47
N THR A 91 3.68 -0.38 11.23
CA THR A 91 2.27 -0.58 11.54
C THR A 91 1.43 0.54 10.96
N LEU A 92 0.25 0.21 10.44
CA LEU A 92 -0.77 1.15 10.00
C LEU A 92 -1.88 1.20 11.05
N GLU A 93 -2.17 2.38 11.57
CA GLU A 93 -3.20 2.68 12.58
C GLU A 93 -3.12 1.80 13.84
N LYS A 94 -1.93 1.23 14.11
CA LYS A 94 -1.66 0.20 15.15
C LYS A 94 -2.39 -1.15 14.93
N ASP A 95 -3.20 -1.28 13.90
CA ASP A 95 -4.01 -2.47 13.66
C ASP A 95 -3.46 -3.42 12.60
N ILE A 96 -2.59 -2.95 11.71
CA ILE A 96 -2.03 -3.75 10.62
C ILE A 96 -0.51 -3.72 10.68
N LEU A 97 0.12 -4.88 10.86
CA LEU A 97 1.55 -5.09 10.64
C LEU A 97 1.77 -5.15 9.13
N GLN A 98 2.72 -4.37 8.61
CA GLN A 98 3.18 -4.48 7.23
C GLN A 98 4.69 -4.72 7.20
N VAL A 99 5.09 -5.78 6.51
CA VAL A 99 6.49 -6.11 6.24
C VAL A 99 6.70 -6.09 4.73
N VAL A 100 7.61 -5.22 4.29
CA VAL A 100 7.95 -5.05 2.88
C VAL A 100 9.25 -5.79 2.59
N TYR A 101 9.22 -6.70 1.64
CA TYR A 101 10.39 -7.40 1.13
C TYR A 101 10.75 -6.87 -0.26
N VAL A 102 12.05 -6.68 -0.49
CA VAL A 102 12.59 -6.22 -1.77
C VAL A 102 13.66 -7.19 -2.27
N TYR A 103 13.69 -7.41 -3.58
CA TYR A 103 14.71 -8.23 -4.25
C TYR A 103 16.00 -7.41 -4.48
N GLY A 104 17.17 -7.81 -3.96
CA GLY A 104 18.40 -6.97 -3.97
C GLY A 104 19.16 -6.80 -5.31
N PRO A 105 20.14 -5.86 -5.41
CA PRO A 105 20.49 -4.81 -4.45
C PRO A 105 20.11 -3.39 -4.94
N GLY A 106 19.57 -2.55 -4.04
CA GLY A 106 19.37 -1.11 -4.27
C GLY A 106 19.66 -0.33 -3.00
N ALA A 107 20.65 0.58 -3.05
CA ALA A 107 21.32 1.24 -1.93
C ALA A 107 20.49 2.26 -1.14
N GLU A 108 19.17 2.35 -1.35
CA GLU A 108 18.32 3.28 -0.63
C GLU A 108 17.05 2.58 -0.13
N PRO A 109 16.67 2.79 1.14
CA PRO A 109 15.62 2.02 1.79
C PRO A 109 14.21 2.23 1.24
N TYR A 110 14.04 3.12 0.25
CA TYR A 110 12.72 3.52 -0.26
C TYR A 110 12.39 3.00 -1.65
N TYR A 111 13.35 2.69 -2.54
CA TYR A 111 13.04 2.20 -3.90
C TYR A 111 14.16 1.34 -4.47
N ASN A 112 13.89 0.04 -4.65
CA ASN A 112 14.79 -0.84 -5.39
C ASN A 112 14.58 -0.67 -6.92
N LYS A 113 15.64 -0.22 -7.61
CA LYS A 113 15.67 0.05 -9.06
C LYS A 113 15.89 -1.20 -9.93
N ALA A 114 16.20 -2.36 -9.34
CA ALA A 114 16.24 -3.64 -10.04
C ALA A 114 14.81 -4.19 -10.21
N SER A 115 14.08 -3.59 -11.16
CA SER A 115 12.77 -4.04 -11.66
C SER A 115 11.57 -3.97 -10.70
N GLY A 116 11.65 -3.33 -9.54
CA GLY A 116 10.44 -3.07 -8.72
C GLY A 116 9.68 -4.34 -8.33
N ALA A 117 10.39 -5.42 -8.00
CA ALA A 117 9.79 -6.61 -7.44
C ALA A 117 9.72 -6.45 -5.90
N LEU A 118 8.53 -6.13 -5.41
CA LEU A 118 8.21 -6.09 -3.99
C LEU A 118 7.23 -7.21 -3.61
N ILE A 119 7.41 -7.75 -2.41
CA ILE A 119 6.43 -8.59 -1.73
C ILE A 119 5.99 -7.85 -0.48
N ILE A 120 4.70 -7.63 -0.34
CA ILE A 120 4.14 -6.98 0.85
C ILE A 120 3.37 -8.04 1.63
N TYR A 121 3.82 -8.30 2.84
CA TYR A 121 3.11 -9.14 3.79
C TYR A 121 2.40 -8.26 4.81
N ARG A 122 1.12 -8.55 5.07
CA ARG A 122 0.38 -7.92 6.16
C ARG A 122 -0.27 -8.94 7.08
N SER A 123 -0.35 -8.59 8.36
CA SER A 123 -1.02 -9.36 9.40
C SER A 123 -1.83 -8.43 10.30
N SER A 124 -3.01 -8.85 10.72
CA SER A 124 -3.90 -8.06 11.58
C SER A 124 -4.87 -8.94 12.35
N LYS A 125 -5.45 -8.40 13.43
CA LYS A 125 -6.64 -8.96 14.08
C LYS A 125 -7.95 -8.50 13.44
N LEU A 126 -7.90 -7.50 12.56
CA LEU A 126 -9.07 -6.98 11.85
C LEU A 126 -9.60 -8.00 10.84
N ALA A 127 -10.92 -8.08 10.75
CA ALA A 127 -11.59 -8.77 9.66
C ALA A 127 -11.60 -7.92 8.37
N GLY A 128 -11.92 -8.55 7.24
CA GLY A 128 -12.02 -7.86 5.95
C GLY A 128 -10.73 -7.90 5.13
N ASP A 129 -10.63 -7.05 4.12
CA ASP A 129 -9.46 -6.98 3.24
C ASP A 129 -8.41 -6.03 3.82
N ILE A 130 -7.30 -6.58 4.32
CA ILE A 130 -6.17 -5.81 4.87
C ILE A 130 -5.07 -5.57 3.83
N SER A 131 -5.21 -6.04 2.59
CA SER A 131 -4.12 -6.06 1.61
C SER A 131 -3.68 -4.67 1.15
N GLY A 132 -4.59 -3.69 1.15
CA GLY A 132 -4.35 -2.40 0.50
C GLY A 132 -4.35 -2.47 -1.03
N ASP A 133 -4.71 -3.61 -1.60
CA ASP A 133 -4.80 -3.81 -3.04
C ASP A 133 -6.16 -3.35 -3.57
N HIS A 134 -6.16 -2.24 -4.29
CA HIS A 134 -7.35 -1.67 -4.92
C HIS A 134 -7.52 -2.10 -6.38
N LYS A 135 -6.74 -3.08 -6.86
CA LYS A 135 -6.79 -3.56 -8.24
C LYS A 135 -7.96 -4.51 -8.46
N ILE A 136 -8.52 -4.47 -9.67
CA ILE A 136 -9.52 -5.43 -10.12
C ILE A 136 -8.81 -6.66 -10.68
N HIS A 137 -9.06 -7.83 -10.06
CA HIS A 137 -8.53 -9.11 -10.52
C HIS A 137 -9.59 -9.90 -11.28
N LYS A 138 -9.24 -10.39 -12.48
CA LYS A 138 -10.15 -11.18 -13.32
C LYS A 138 -10.39 -12.58 -12.77
N VAL A 139 -9.45 -13.10 -12.00
CA VAL A 139 -9.52 -14.44 -11.39
C VAL A 139 -9.43 -14.28 -9.88
N ILE A 140 -10.46 -14.77 -9.19
CA ILE A 140 -10.52 -14.87 -7.74
C ILE A 140 -10.95 -16.30 -7.43
N GLU A 141 -10.07 -17.05 -6.80
CA GLU A 141 -10.30 -18.47 -6.51
C GLU A 141 -9.93 -18.78 -5.07
N THR A 142 -10.66 -19.70 -4.47
CA THR A 142 -10.41 -20.16 -3.11
C THR A 142 -9.97 -21.60 -3.13
N GLU A 143 -8.92 -21.92 -2.37
CA GLU A 143 -8.36 -23.26 -2.27
C GLU A 143 -7.85 -23.51 -0.85
N ARG A 144 -7.74 -24.78 -0.45
CA ARG A 144 -7.11 -25.14 0.82
C ARG A 144 -5.59 -25.28 0.68
N VAL A 145 -4.85 -24.65 1.58
CA VAL A 145 -3.40 -24.83 1.79
C VAL A 145 -3.23 -25.34 3.21
N ASP A 146 -2.87 -26.62 3.35
CA ASP A 146 -2.68 -27.30 4.64
C ASP A 146 -3.85 -27.07 5.61
N GLY A 147 -5.07 -27.30 5.10
CA GLY A 147 -6.33 -27.11 5.83
C GLY A 147 -6.85 -25.68 5.88
N THR A 148 -5.98 -24.67 5.70
CA THR A 148 -6.34 -23.23 5.71
C THR A 148 -7.00 -22.82 4.40
N LYS A 149 -8.15 -22.15 4.48
CA LYS A 149 -8.85 -21.61 3.30
C LYS A 149 -8.15 -20.32 2.85
N VAL A 150 -7.56 -20.34 1.66
CA VAL A 150 -6.83 -19.21 1.07
C VAL A 150 -7.55 -18.71 -0.18
N THR A 151 -7.73 -17.40 -0.29
CA THR A 151 -8.22 -16.74 -1.49
C THR A 151 -7.04 -16.22 -2.29
N PHE A 152 -6.93 -16.61 -3.55
CA PHE A 152 -5.94 -16.14 -4.51
C PHE A 152 -6.60 -15.21 -5.52
N LYS A 153 -6.06 -14.01 -5.68
CA LYS A 153 -6.46 -13.04 -6.72
C LYS A 153 -5.34 -12.86 -7.75
N GLY A 154 -5.72 -12.84 -9.03
CA GLY A 154 -4.79 -12.60 -10.12
C GLY A 154 -5.32 -12.97 -11.50
N SER A 155 -4.54 -13.78 -12.22
CA SER A 155 -4.91 -14.38 -13.50
C SER A 155 -4.60 -15.89 -13.51
N LYS A 156 -5.05 -16.63 -14.53
CA LYS A 156 -5.11 -18.11 -14.53
C LYS A 156 -3.94 -18.83 -13.82
N LYS A 157 -2.69 -18.51 -14.16
CA LYS A 157 -1.50 -19.18 -13.59
C LYS A 157 -0.62 -18.25 -12.74
N LYS A 158 -1.11 -17.05 -12.41
CA LYS A 158 -0.32 -15.98 -11.80
C LYS A 158 -1.09 -15.38 -10.63
N VAL A 159 -0.49 -15.45 -9.45
CA VAL A 159 -1.02 -14.91 -8.21
C VAL A 159 -0.39 -13.54 -7.97
N TYR A 160 -1.23 -12.51 -7.85
CA TYR A 160 -0.82 -11.17 -7.46
C TYR A 160 -1.11 -10.91 -5.98
N LEU A 161 -2.16 -11.52 -5.44
CA LEU A 161 -2.54 -11.39 -4.04
C LEU A 161 -3.02 -12.75 -3.51
N ALA A 162 -2.61 -13.08 -2.29
CA ALA A 162 -3.22 -14.13 -1.51
C ALA A 162 -3.70 -13.55 -0.17
N SER A 163 -4.87 -13.97 0.32
CA SER A 163 -5.36 -13.61 1.64
C SER A 163 -6.03 -14.78 2.33
N TRP A 164 -5.90 -14.86 3.66
CA TRP A 164 -6.48 -15.93 4.47
C TRP A 164 -6.64 -15.51 5.93
N MET A 165 -7.50 -16.25 6.64
CA MET A 165 -7.61 -16.20 8.09
C MET A 165 -7.02 -17.47 8.69
N LYS A 166 -6.20 -17.36 9.72
CA LYS A 166 -5.68 -18.49 10.49
C LYS A 166 -5.54 -18.09 11.96
N ASP A 167 -6.02 -18.93 12.87
CA ASP A 167 -5.88 -18.76 14.32
C ASP A 167 -6.29 -17.36 14.84
N GLY A 168 -7.36 -16.80 14.27
CA GLY A 168 -7.87 -15.47 14.63
C GLY A 168 -7.07 -14.28 14.08
N GLN A 169 -6.05 -14.52 13.26
CA GLN A 169 -5.32 -13.50 12.53
C GLN A 169 -5.63 -13.53 11.04
N ASN A 170 -5.74 -12.33 10.47
CA ASN A 170 -5.93 -12.06 9.06
C ASN A 170 -4.57 -11.81 8.42
N HIS A 171 -4.38 -12.36 7.23
CA HIS A 171 -3.10 -12.30 6.53
C HIS A 171 -3.31 -11.95 5.06
N SER A 172 -2.36 -11.22 4.50
CA SER A 172 -2.27 -11.01 3.06
C SER A 172 -0.83 -11.01 2.55
N LEU A 173 -0.62 -11.53 1.35
CA LEU A 173 0.62 -11.48 0.59
C LEU A 173 0.36 -10.87 -0.79
N GLU A 174 0.82 -9.65 -1.01
CA GLU A 174 0.83 -9.02 -2.32
C GLU A 174 2.18 -9.26 -3.00
N PHE A 175 2.13 -9.68 -4.27
CA PHE A 175 3.26 -9.86 -5.15
C PHE A 175 3.18 -8.83 -6.27
N GLN A 176 4.02 -7.80 -6.24
CA GLN A 176 4.05 -6.81 -7.32
C GLN A 176 4.44 -7.45 -8.66
N HIS A 177 5.35 -8.43 -8.60
CA HIS A 177 5.62 -9.36 -9.69
C HIS A 177 4.95 -10.70 -9.38
N PRO A 178 3.95 -11.14 -10.16
CA PRO A 178 3.11 -12.26 -9.78
C PRO A 178 3.87 -13.59 -9.86
N VAL A 179 3.61 -14.43 -8.86
CA VAL A 179 4.21 -15.76 -8.74
C VAL A 179 3.28 -16.85 -9.26
N THR A 180 3.77 -18.07 -9.40
CA THR A 180 2.90 -19.22 -9.71
C THR A 180 2.06 -19.59 -8.47
N ARG A 181 0.93 -20.29 -8.70
CA ARG A 181 0.09 -20.79 -7.61
C ARG A 181 0.89 -21.67 -6.64
N ASP A 182 1.73 -22.57 -7.16
CA ASP A 182 2.54 -23.46 -6.33
C ASP A 182 3.55 -22.71 -5.46
N MET A 183 4.20 -21.68 -6.00
CA MET A 183 5.10 -20.82 -5.23
C MET A 183 4.35 -20.09 -4.12
N ALA A 184 3.18 -19.49 -4.41
CA ALA A 184 2.37 -18.82 -3.40
C ALA A 184 1.97 -19.80 -2.28
N LYS A 185 1.53 -21.02 -2.63
CA LYS A 185 1.22 -22.07 -1.65
C LYS A 185 2.46 -22.46 -0.84
N ALA A 186 3.62 -22.61 -1.45
CA ALA A 186 4.86 -22.94 -0.76
C ALA A 186 5.25 -21.86 0.28
N ILE A 187 5.12 -20.58 -0.07
CA ILE A 187 5.36 -19.46 0.87
C ILE A 187 4.38 -19.54 2.04
N ILE A 188 3.07 -19.68 1.77
CA ILE A 188 2.02 -19.71 2.80
C ILE A 188 2.21 -20.87 3.79
N ARG A 189 2.61 -22.07 3.31
CA ARG A 189 2.91 -23.22 4.18
C ARG A 189 4.07 -22.96 5.15
N ASN A 190 5.00 -22.10 4.75
CA ASN A 190 6.18 -21.74 5.54
C ASN A 190 6.00 -20.42 6.29
N ILE A 191 4.77 -19.92 6.40
CA ILE A 191 4.43 -18.86 7.35
C ILE A 191 4.23 -19.51 8.72
N VAL A 192 5.16 -19.19 9.61
CA VAL A 192 5.21 -19.73 10.97
C VAL A 192 5.49 -18.61 11.96
N GLU A 193 5.28 -18.88 13.24
CA GLU A 193 5.54 -17.93 14.30
C GLU A 193 6.97 -17.41 14.25
N GLU A 194 7.13 -16.10 14.32
CA GLU A 194 8.43 -15.46 14.47
C GLU A 194 8.86 -15.59 15.93
N LYS A 195 9.76 -16.53 16.19
CA LYS A 195 10.41 -16.66 17.50
C LYS A 195 11.63 -15.77 17.54
N SER A 196 11.83 -15.07 18.65
CA SER A 196 13.10 -14.40 18.90
C SER A 196 14.23 -15.43 18.85
N HIS A 197 15.25 -15.17 18.04
CA HIS A 197 16.50 -15.90 18.16
C HIS A 197 17.13 -15.45 19.47
N THR A 198 16.86 -16.18 20.57
CA THR A 198 17.67 -16.07 21.78
C THR A 198 19.06 -16.58 21.38
N LYS A 199 20.03 -15.66 21.34
CA LYS A 199 21.42 -15.98 21.07
C LYS A 199 22.05 -16.66 22.27
#